data_AF-E9GDS8-F1
#
_entry.id   AF-E9GDS8-F1
#
_cell.length_a   1.000
_cell.length_b   1.000
_cell.length_c   1.000
_cell.angle_alpha   90.00
_cell.angle_beta   90.00
_cell.angle_gamma   90.00
#
_symmetry.space_group_name_H-M   'P 1'
#
loop_
_entity.id
_entity.type
_entity.pdbx_description
1 polymer ?
#
loop_
_entity_poly.entity_id
_entity_poly.type
_entity_poly.pdbx_seq_one_letter_code
_entity_poly.pdbx_strand_id
1 'polypeptide(L)'
;MEKMMKVLLLVVVVAVVMIESTSACGCNYHNGGCHLDRPAERGFACQCFYRVGYWTCGGRQVACRDPHHELCTFPTLSRAACQFGGGNCLGY
;
A
#
# COMPACT_ATOMS: atom_id res chain seq x y z
N MET A 1 1.38 40.72 -13.75
CA MET A 1 0.71 39.46 -14.16
C MET A 1 1.67 38.28 -14.20
N GLU A 2 2.89 38.44 -14.74
CA GLU A 2 3.91 37.38 -14.79
C GLU A 2 4.31 36.80 -13.43
N LYS A 3 4.39 37.66 -12.40
CA LYS A 3 4.72 37.25 -11.03
C LYS A 3 3.64 36.34 -10.43
N MET A 4 2.37 36.64 -10.72
CA MET A 4 1.22 35.81 -10.29
C MET A 4 1.18 34.48 -11.05
N MET A 5 1.53 34.47 -12.35
CA MET A 5 1.64 33.23 -13.14
C MET A 5 2.77 32.32 -12.63
N LYS A 6 3.93 32.89 -12.26
CA LYS A 6 5.05 32.15 -11.66
C LYS A 6 4.70 31.60 -10.28
N VAL A 7 3.98 32.38 -9.46
CA VAL A 7 3.47 31.93 -8.16
C VAL A 7 2.45 30.81 -8.35
N LEU A 8 1.52 30.96 -9.31
CA LEU A 8 0.55 29.92 -9.63
C LEU A 8 1.24 28.64 -10.12
N LEU A 9 2.23 28.74 -11.01
CA LEU A 9 3.05 27.62 -11.47
C LEU A 9 3.79 26.94 -10.32
N LEU A 10 4.40 27.71 -9.41
CA LEU A 10 5.06 27.17 -8.22
C LEU A 10 4.09 26.46 -7.29
N VAL A 11 2.92 27.06 -7.01
CA VAL A 11 1.89 26.45 -6.18
C VAL A 11 1.36 25.17 -6.82
N VAL A 12 1.13 25.17 -8.14
CA VAL A 12 0.71 23.98 -8.89
C VAL A 12 1.79 22.91 -8.80
N VAL A 13 3.06 23.21 -9.14
CA VAL A 13 4.18 22.27 -9.06
C VAL A 13 4.33 21.67 -7.67
N VAL A 14 4.28 22.50 -6.62
CA VAL A 14 4.32 22.02 -5.24
C VAL A 14 3.12 21.13 -4.94
N ALA A 15 1.90 21.50 -5.34
CA ALA A 15 0.72 20.67 -5.17
C ALA A 15 0.81 19.31 -5.90
N VAL A 16 1.40 19.24 -7.11
CA VAL A 16 1.58 17.95 -7.83
C VAL A 16 2.67 17.08 -7.19
N VAL A 17 3.72 17.68 -6.61
CA VAL A 17 4.81 16.93 -5.94
C VAL A 17 4.36 16.39 -4.57
N MET A 18 3.37 17.01 -3.93
CA MET A 18 2.76 16.53 -2.68
C MET A 18 1.70 15.43 -2.90
N ILE A 19 1.53 14.96 -4.14
CA ILE A 19 0.76 13.74 -4.42
C ILE A 19 1.62 12.54 -3.99
N GLU A 20 1.76 12.34 -2.68
CA GLU A 20 2.18 11.06 -2.14
C GLU A 20 1.19 10.02 -2.68
N SER A 21 1.67 9.09 -3.50
CA SER A 21 0.92 7.91 -3.86
C SER A 21 0.53 7.17 -2.58
N THR A 22 -0.68 7.38 -2.10
CA THR A 22 -1.23 6.74 -0.89
C THR A 22 -1.56 5.25 -1.09
N SER A 23 -0.99 4.62 -2.11
CA SER A 23 -1.30 3.28 -2.58
C SER A 23 -0.23 2.24 -2.23
N ALA A 24 0.59 2.49 -1.21
CA ALA A 24 1.42 1.44 -0.63
C ALA A 24 0.61 0.65 0.40
N CYS A 25 0.50 -0.66 0.21
CA CYS A 25 0.02 -1.59 1.23
C CYS A 25 0.67 -1.32 2.58
N GLY A 26 -0.15 -1.11 3.60
CA GLY A 26 0.30 -0.94 4.98
C GLY A 26 0.51 -2.30 5.61
N CYS A 27 1.75 -2.60 6.00
CA CYS A 27 2.09 -3.81 6.74
C CYS A 27 2.87 -3.44 7.99
N ASN A 28 2.44 -3.96 9.13
CA ASN A 28 3.08 -3.72 10.42
C ASN A 28 3.59 -5.04 11.03
N TYR A 29 4.68 -4.94 11.77
CA TYR A 29 5.27 -6.06 12.49
C TYR A 29 4.48 -6.34 13.77
N HIS A 30 4.08 -7.59 13.94
CA HIS A 30 3.40 -8.07 15.13
C HIS A 30 3.86 -9.49 15.45
N ASN A 31 4.31 -9.71 16.69
CA ASN A 31 4.66 -11.02 17.25
C ASN A 31 5.48 -11.97 16.33
N GLY A 32 6.55 -11.46 15.69
CA GLY A 32 7.42 -12.28 14.84
C GLY A 32 7.06 -12.30 13.35
N GLY A 33 5.98 -11.63 12.95
CA GLY A 33 5.50 -11.64 11.58
C GLY A 33 4.88 -10.32 11.12
N CYS A 34 4.38 -10.31 9.89
CA CYS A 34 3.68 -9.16 9.35
C CYS A 34 2.16 -9.37 9.36
N HIS A 35 1.42 -8.27 9.53
CA HIS A 35 -0.01 -8.20 9.30
C HIS A 35 -0.36 -6.91 8.54
N LEU A 36 -1.52 -6.88 7.87
CA LEU A 36 -1.98 -5.68 7.19
C LEU A 36 -2.56 -4.69 8.21
N ASP A 37 -2.11 -3.44 8.13
CA ASP A 37 -2.74 -2.29 8.79
C ASP A 37 -3.52 -1.41 7.79
N ARG A 38 -3.22 -1.53 6.49
CA ARG A 38 -3.96 -0.87 5.41
C ARG A 38 -4.22 -1.84 4.25
N PRO A 39 -5.47 -1.92 3.73
CA PRO A 39 -5.80 -2.81 2.63
C PRO A 39 -5.20 -2.32 1.31
N ALA A 40 -5.22 -3.21 0.30
CA ALA A 40 -4.88 -2.84 -1.07
C ALA A 40 -5.94 -1.95 -1.71
N GLU A 41 -5.61 -1.31 -2.82
CA GLU A 41 -6.57 -0.73 -3.73
C GLU A 41 -7.35 -1.81 -4.48
N ARG A 42 -8.55 -1.46 -4.96
CA ARG A 42 -9.35 -2.38 -5.78
C ARG A 42 -8.58 -2.78 -7.04
N GLY A 43 -8.61 -4.07 -7.36
CA GLY A 43 -7.83 -4.64 -8.47
C GLY A 43 -6.43 -5.11 -8.06
N PHE A 44 -6.03 -4.89 -6.80
CA PHE A 44 -4.74 -5.29 -6.27
C PHE A 44 -4.89 -6.10 -4.97
N ALA A 45 -3.82 -6.78 -4.61
CA ALA A 45 -3.65 -7.46 -3.34
C ALA A 45 -2.37 -6.99 -2.65
N CYS A 46 -2.29 -7.16 -1.34
CA CYS A 46 -1.12 -6.75 -0.57
C CYS A 46 -0.14 -7.87 -0.32
N GLN A 47 1.10 -7.67 -0.77
CA GLN A 47 2.21 -8.53 -0.41
C GLN A 47 3.02 -7.87 0.72
N CYS A 48 2.78 -8.33 1.95
CA CYS A 48 3.65 -8.01 3.08
C CYS A 48 4.95 -8.81 3.01
N PHE A 49 6.05 -8.21 3.46
CA PHE A 49 7.32 -8.91 3.61
C PHE A 49 8.05 -8.40 4.85
N TYR A 50 8.72 -9.33 5.52
CA TYR A 50 9.55 -9.01 6.67
C TYR A 50 10.86 -8.35 6.21
N ARG A 51 11.22 -7.22 6.82
CA ARG A 51 12.49 -6.55 6.57
C ARG A 51 13.54 -7.14 7.52
N VAL A 52 14.43 -7.95 6.95
CA VAL A 52 15.50 -8.62 7.70
C VAL A 52 16.36 -7.59 8.43
N GLY A 53 16.64 -7.83 9.71
CA GLY A 53 17.52 -7.01 10.54
C GLY A 53 16.85 -5.87 11.32
N TYR A 54 15.55 -5.60 11.11
CA TYR A 54 14.90 -4.43 11.69
C TYR A 54 13.60 -4.70 12.47
N TRP A 55 13.14 -5.95 12.58
CA TRP A 55 11.84 -6.27 13.19
C TRP A 55 10.69 -5.41 12.63
N THR A 56 10.77 -5.10 11.34
CA THR A 56 9.80 -4.26 10.65
C THR A 56 9.23 -4.99 9.45
N CYS A 57 8.07 -4.53 9.00
CA CYS A 57 7.41 -5.03 7.81
C CYS A 57 7.37 -3.96 6.73
N GLY A 58 7.46 -4.39 5.48
CA GLY A 58 7.14 -3.59 4.31
C GLY A 58 5.93 -4.18 3.60
N GLY A 59 5.26 -3.36 2.82
CA GLY A 59 4.16 -3.78 1.96
C GLY A 59 4.33 -3.24 0.55
N ARG A 60 3.90 -4.03 -0.44
CA ARG A 60 3.70 -3.57 -1.82
C ARG A 60 2.40 -4.12 -2.38
N GLN A 61 1.79 -3.36 -3.27
CA GLN A 61 0.67 -3.87 -4.05
C GLN A 61 1.17 -4.81 -5.15
N VAL A 62 0.41 -5.86 -5.37
CA VAL A 62 0.58 -6.80 -6.49
C VAL A 62 -0.75 -6.91 -7.22
N ALA A 63 -0.71 -7.01 -8.55
CA ALA A 63 -1.92 -7.24 -9.32
C ALA A 63 -2.58 -8.56 -8.89
N CYS A 64 -3.90 -8.58 -8.77
CA CYS A 64 -4.60 -9.82 -8.47
C CYS A 64 -4.42 -10.83 -9.60
N ARG A 65 -4.27 -12.10 -9.23
CA ARG A 65 -4.28 -13.21 -10.19
C ARG A 65 -5.66 -13.42 -10.80
N ASP A 66 -6.70 -13.25 -9.97
CA ASP A 66 -8.10 -13.27 -10.38
C ASP A 66 -8.73 -11.90 -10.06
N PRO A 67 -9.10 -11.11 -11.07
CA PRO A 67 -9.68 -9.78 -10.87
C PRO A 67 -11.12 -9.81 -10.33
N HIS A 68 -11.83 -10.93 -10.46
CA HIS A 68 -13.21 -11.10 -9.98
C HIS A 68 -13.29 -11.72 -8.58
N HIS A 69 -12.15 -12.14 -8.03
CA HIS A 69 -12.09 -12.65 -6.66
C HIS A 69 -12.52 -11.57 -5.66
N GLU A 70 -13.28 -11.96 -4.63
CA GLU A 70 -13.85 -11.03 -3.65
C GLU A 70 -12.77 -10.14 -3.02
N LEU A 71 -11.63 -10.71 -2.63
CA LEU A 71 -10.50 -10.01 -2.03
C LEU A 71 -9.75 -9.09 -3.00
N CYS A 72 -10.00 -9.22 -4.31
CA CYS A 72 -9.50 -8.29 -5.31
C CYS A 72 -10.45 -7.11 -5.52
N THR A 73 -11.76 -7.39 -5.56
CA THR A 73 -12.79 -6.35 -5.73
C THR A 73 -12.99 -5.55 -4.44
N PHE A 74 -12.86 -6.20 -3.28
CA PHE A 74 -13.01 -5.63 -1.94
C PHE A 74 -11.87 -6.11 -1.04
N PRO A 75 -10.66 -5.52 -1.19
CA PRO A 75 -9.52 -5.86 -0.34
C PRO A 75 -9.83 -5.56 1.13
N THR A 76 -9.46 -6.49 2.02
CA THR A 76 -9.66 -6.36 3.47
C THR A 76 -8.33 -6.43 4.21
N LEU A 77 -8.37 -6.24 5.53
CA LEU A 77 -7.22 -6.40 6.42
C LEU A 77 -7.03 -7.84 6.91
N SER A 78 -7.83 -8.80 6.44
CA SER A 78 -7.86 -10.16 6.97
C SER A 78 -6.58 -10.95 6.66
N ARG A 79 -6.27 -11.98 7.47
CA ARG A 79 -5.18 -12.93 7.17
C ARG A 79 -5.31 -13.53 5.76
N ALA A 80 -6.54 -13.83 5.34
CA ALA A 80 -6.83 -14.30 3.99
C ALA A 80 -6.43 -13.29 2.90
N ALA A 81 -6.63 -11.99 3.11
CA ALA A 81 -6.23 -10.94 2.16
C ALA A 81 -4.71 -10.85 2.02
N CYS A 82 -3.97 -10.95 3.13
CA CYS A 82 -2.52 -11.02 3.11
C CYS A 82 -2.00 -12.27 2.36
N GLN A 83 -2.65 -13.42 2.58
CA GLN A 83 -2.30 -14.67 1.91
C GLN A 83 -2.62 -14.60 0.41
N PHE A 84 -3.74 -13.98 0.05
CA PHE A 84 -4.15 -13.76 -1.34
C PHE A 84 -3.11 -12.94 -2.12
N GLY A 85 -2.50 -11.93 -1.48
CA GLY A 85 -1.39 -11.17 -2.04
C GLY A 85 -0.02 -11.87 -1.98
N GLY A 86 0.05 -13.08 -1.42
CA GLY A 86 1.29 -13.86 -1.32
C GLY A 86 2.34 -13.25 -0.38
N GLY A 87 1.88 -12.58 0.69
CA GLY A 87 2.75 -11.95 1.69
C GLY A 87 3.18 -12.87 2.85
N ASN A 88 4.06 -12.35 3.69
CA ASN A 88 4.28 -12.87 5.04
C ASN A 88 3.10 -12.44 5.92
N CYS A 89 2.38 -13.42 6.47
CA CYS A 89 1.18 -13.19 7.27
C CYS A 89 1.30 -13.82 8.66
N LEU A 90 2.53 -13.91 9.19
CA LEU A 90 2.81 -14.59 10.46
C LEU A 90 2.41 -13.75 11.68
N GLY A 91 2.12 -12.45 11.51
CA GLY A 91 1.74 -11.56 12.60
C GLY A 91 0.24 -11.51 12.90
N TYR A 92 -0.56 -12.29 12.15
CA TYR A 92 -2.00 -12.45 12.31
C TYR A 92 -2.40 -13.49 13.35
#